data_AF-A0A945EBX9-F1
#
_entry.id   AF-A0A945EBX9-F1
#
_cell.length_a   1.000
_cell.length_b   1.000
_cell.length_c   1.000
_cell.angle_alpha   90.00
_cell.angle_beta   90.00
_cell.angle_gamma   90.00
#
_symmetry.space_group_name_H-M   'P 1'
#
loop_
_entity.id
_entity.type
_entity.pdbx_description
1 polymer ?
#
loop_
_entity_poly.entity_id
_entity_poly.type
_entity_poly.pdbx_seq_one_letter_code
_entity_poly.pdbx_strand_id
1 'polypeptide(L)'
;MNNHRLYQLSHCTYRCSYHLVWIPKYSISYVVCLIKSKSSAWIKKKTKKIPKGSFWARGYFVTTVGVDEEIVRQYVMNQQHHQVELPKLPFTFRR
;
A
#
# COMPACT_ATOMS: atom_id res chain seq x y z
N MET A 1 24.93 -10.37 -18.72
CA MET A 1 23.59 -10.51 -19.32
C MET A 1 22.57 -10.66 -18.19
N ASN A 2 21.77 -9.61 -17.98
CA ASN A 2 20.58 -9.42 -17.13
C ASN A 2 20.27 -10.44 -16.00
N ASN A 3 20.67 -10.09 -14.78
CA ASN A 3 20.26 -10.74 -13.52
C ASN A 3 18.76 -10.52 -13.24
N HIS A 4 17.88 -11.32 -13.84
CA HIS A 4 16.49 -11.42 -13.40
C HIS A 4 16.41 -12.37 -12.20
N ARG A 5 16.57 -11.85 -10.97
CA ARG A 5 16.34 -12.61 -9.73
C ARG A 5 14.87 -13.04 -9.68
N LEU A 6 14.59 -14.27 -10.11
CA LEU A 6 13.34 -14.96 -9.83
C LEU A 6 13.37 -15.31 -8.35
N TYR A 7 12.39 -14.84 -7.58
CA TYR A 7 12.27 -15.24 -6.19
C TYR A 7 11.52 -16.58 -6.15
N GLN A 8 12.24 -17.63 -5.77
CA GLN A 8 11.73 -19.00 -5.67
C GLN A 8 11.43 -19.30 -4.21
N LEU A 9 10.16 -19.40 -3.84
CA LEU A 9 9.73 -20.16 -2.68
C LEU A 9 9.58 -21.62 -3.10
N SER A 10 9.67 -22.56 -2.15
CA SER A 10 9.63 -24.01 -2.37
C SER A 10 8.45 -24.51 -3.24
N HIS A 11 7.37 -23.73 -3.34
CA HIS A 11 6.19 -24.07 -4.14
C HIS A 11 5.68 -22.96 -5.06
N CYS A 12 6.39 -21.83 -5.20
CA CYS A 12 5.93 -20.73 -6.07
C CYS A 12 7.10 -19.87 -6.57
N THR A 13 7.23 -19.74 -7.88
CA THR A 13 8.19 -18.84 -8.54
C THR A 13 7.50 -17.52 -8.88
N TYR A 14 7.93 -16.39 -8.30
CA TYR A 14 7.36 -15.08 -8.60
C TYR A 14 8.40 -14.16 -9.24
N ARG A 15 7.97 -13.52 -10.33
CA ARG A 15 8.73 -12.48 -11.02
C ARG A 15 8.14 -11.12 -10.65
N CYS A 16 8.79 -10.42 -9.74
CA CYS A 16 8.42 -9.04 -9.42
C CYS A 16 8.85 -8.13 -10.58
N SER A 17 7.91 -7.77 -11.46
CA SER A 17 8.20 -6.88 -12.60
C SER A 17 8.18 -5.40 -12.20
N TYR A 18 7.43 -5.04 -11.16
CA TYR A 18 7.26 -3.66 -10.70
C TYR A 18 7.12 -3.65 -9.17
N HIS A 19 7.95 -2.85 -8.48
CA HIS A 19 7.89 -2.65 -7.03
C HIS A 19 7.63 -1.16 -6.75
N LEU A 20 6.58 -0.87 -5.98
CA LEU A 20 6.14 0.50 -5.67
C LEU A 20 6.09 0.70 -4.16
N VAL A 21 6.72 1.77 -3.68
CA VAL A 21 6.72 2.19 -2.27
C VAL A 21 5.88 3.47 -2.15
N TRP A 22 5.03 3.54 -1.13
CA TRP A 22 3.98 4.54 -1.01
C TRP A 22 3.69 4.89 0.46
N ILE A 23 3.26 6.13 0.70
CA ILE A 23 2.88 6.64 2.04
C ILE A 23 1.39 6.34 2.32
N PRO A 24 1.01 5.73 3.45
CA PRO A 24 -0.32 5.14 3.69
C PRO A 24 -1.49 6.14 3.92
N LYS A 25 -1.50 7.30 3.24
CA LYS A 25 -2.58 8.29 3.37
C LYS A 25 -3.91 7.81 2.76
N TYR A 26 -3.87 6.90 1.80
CA TYR A 26 -5.03 6.37 1.11
C TYR A 26 -5.02 4.85 1.11
N SER A 27 -6.21 4.24 1.04
CA SER A 27 -6.36 2.80 0.99
C SER A 27 -5.58 2.18 -0.16
N ILE A 28 -4.87 1.09 0.13
CA ILE A 28 -3.99 0.41 -0.84
C ILE A 28 -4.80 -0.09 -2.04
N SER A 29 -6.03 -0.58 -1.82
CA SER A 29 -6.91 -1.02 -2.89
C SER A 29 -7.27 0.11 -3.86
N TYR A 30 -7.50 1.32 -3.33
CA TYR A 30 -7.78 2.50 -4.13
C TYR A 30 -6.58 2.90 -5.00
N VAL A 31 -5.39 2.96 -4.40
CA VAL A 31 -4.14 3.32 -5.10
C VAL A 31 -3.82 2.32 -6.20
N VAL A 32 -3.88 1.02 -5.88
CA VAL A 32 -3.62 -0.05 -6.85
C VAL A 32 -4.64 0.00 -7.99
N CYS A 33 -5.92 0.28 -7.70
CA CYS A 33 -6.95 0.42 -8.72
C CYS A 33 -6.64 1.57 -9.69
N LEU A 34 -6.28 2.75 -9.16
CA LEU A 34 -5.92 3.91 -9.98
C LEU A 34 -4.71 3.62 -10.86
N ILE A 35 -3.65 3.05 -10.28
CA ILE A 35 -2.42 2.74 -11.00
C ILE A 35 -2.69 1.73 -12.10
N LYS A 36 -3.33 0.60 -11.79
CA LYS A 36 -3.64 -0.44 -12.78
C LYS A 36 -4.50 0.11 -13.92
N SER A 37 -5.48 0.94 -13.59
CA SER A 37 -6.41 1.51 -14.58
C SER A 37 -5.73 2.54 -15.49
N LYS A 38 -5.07 3.55 -14.91
CA LYS A 38 -4.44 4.65 -15.66
C LYS A 38 -3.26 4.15 -16.50
N SER A 39 -2.42 3.27 -15.94
CA SER A 39 -1.30 2.67 -16.67
C SER A 39 -1.78 1.82 -17.84
N SER A 40 -2.78 0.94 -17.64
CA SER A 40 -3.37 0.11 -18.70
C SER A 40 -3.90 0.96 -19.86
N ALA A 41 -4.63 2.04 -19.55
CA ALA A 41 -5.15 2.96 -20.57
C ALA A 41 -4.02 3.68 -21.33
N TRP A 42 -3.03 4.21 -20.61
CA TRP A 42 -1.93 4.96 -21.22
C TRP A 42 -1.06 4.07 -22.13
N ILE A 43 -0.69 2.87 -21.67
CA ILE A 43 0.16 1.94 -22.43
C ILE A 43 -0.58 1.44 -23.68
N LYS A 44 -1.87 1.07 -23.56
CA LYS A 44 -2.66 0.64 -24.72
C LYS A 44 -2.85 1.74 -25.75
N LYS A 45 -3.00 2.99 -25.31
CA LYS A 45 -3.06 4.15 -26.21
C LYS A 45 -1.73 4.33 -26.96
N LYS A 46 -0.61 4.12 -26.29
CA LYS A 46 0.74 4.30 -26.84
C LYS A 46 1.19 3.13 -27.74
N THR A 47 0.76 1.91 -27.43
CA THR A 47 1.22 0.68 -28.11
C THR A 47 0.05 -0.08 -28.72
N LYS A 48 -0.18 0.09 -30.03
CA LYS A 48 -1.23 -0.62 -30.80
C LYS A 48 -1.04 -2.15 -30.88
N LYS A 49 0.10 -2.68 -30.45
CA LYS A 49 0.44 -4.11 -30.47
C LYS A 49 -0.15 -4.91 -29.30
N ILE A 50 -0.71 -4.24 -28.29
CA ILE A 50 -1.25 -4.93 -27.11
C ILE A 50 -2.64 -5.47 -27.44
N PRO A 51 -2.93 -6.76 -27.17
CA PRO A 51 -4.23 -7.34 -27.44
C PRO A 51 -5.35 -6.63 -26.66
N LYS A 52 -6.56 -6.67 -27.23
CA LYS A 52 -7.77 -6.19 -26.54
C LYS A 52 -8.04 -7.14 -25.36
N GLY A 53 -7.97 -6.62 -24.13
CA GLY A 53 -8.13 -7.43 -22.91
C GLY A 53 -7.57 -6.75 -21.66
N SER A 54 -7.58 -7.42 -20.51
CA SER A 54 -6.94 -6.89 -19.30
C SER A 54 -5.42 -6.83 -19.47
N PHE A 55 -4.82 -5.67 -19.20
CA PHE A 55 -3.36 -5.51 -19.24
C PHE A 55 -2.68 -6.11 -18.00
N TRP A 56 -3.37 -6.07 -16.85
CA TRP A 56 -2.86 -6.58 -15.59
C TRP A 56 -3.54 -7.89 -15.22
N ALA A 57 -2.83 -8.74 -14.47
CA ALA A 57 -3.45 -9.87 -13.77
C ALA A 57 -4.49 -9.38 -12.75
N ARG A 58 -5.47 -10.23 -12.43
CA ARG A 58 -6.59 -9.88 -11.53
C ARG A 58 -6.10 -9.51 -10.12
N GLY A 59 -5.15 -10.28 -9.59
CA GLY A 59 -4.60 -10.07 -8.25
C GLY A 59 -3.56 -8.94 -8.13
N TYR A 60 -3.21 -8.65 -6.89
CA TYR A 60 -2.07 -7.84 -6.48
C TYR A 60 -1.60 -8.33 -5.11
N PHE A 61 -0.30 -8.21 -4.82
CA PHE A 61 0.29 -8.59 -3.54
C PHE A 61 0.81 -7.32 -2.85
N VAL A 62 0.62 -7.24 -1.54
CA VAL A 62 0.96 -6.08 -0.73
C VAL A 62 1.62 -6.56 0.55
N THR A 63 2.75 -5.94 0.87
CA THR A 63 3.43 -6.10 2.16
C THR A 63 3.66 -4.72 2.75
N THR A 64 3.33 -4.56 4.02
CA THR A 64 3.78 -3.40 4.80
C THR A 64 5.26 -3.57 5.06
N VAL A 65 6.10 -2.79 4.37
CA VAL A 65 7.53 -2.72 4.66
C VAL A 65 7.75 -1.64 5.71
N GLY A 66 8.41 -1.96 6.81
CA GLY A 66 8.90 -0.96 7.76
C GLY A 66 8.14 -0.79 9.07
N VAL A 67 7.37 -1.78 9.53
CA VAL A 67 6.89 -1.80 10.92
C VAL A 67 7.83 -2.70 11.72
N ASP A 68 8.87 -2.10 12.29
CA ASP A 68 9.70 -2.74 13.31
C ASP A 68 8.93 -2.71 14.64
N GLU A 69 8.90 -3.82 15.37
CA GLU A 69 8.18 -3.95 16.65
C GLU A 69 8.63 -2.88 17.65
N GLU A 70 9.93 -2.54 17.59
CA GLU A 70 10.52 -1.49 18.42
C GLU A 70 9.94 -0.10 18.13
N ILE A 71 9.73 0.26 16.86
CA ILE A 71 9.17 1.57 16.47
C ILE A 71 7.71 1.68 16.93
N VAL A 72 6.94 0.58 16.84
CA VAL A 72 5.55 0.53 17.34
C VAL A 72 5.53 0.70 18.85
N ARG A 73 6.43 0.02 19.57
CA ARG A 73 6.55 0.12 21.02
C ARG A 73 6.88 1.55 21.46
N GLN A 74 7.87 2.19 20.82
CA GLN A 74 8.22 3.59 21.07
C GLN A 74 7.06 4.55 20.75
N TYR A 75 6.33 4.29 19.67
CA TYR A 75 5.15 5.09 19.30
C TYR A 75 4.04 5.01 20.35
N VAL A 76 3.72 3.81 20.87
CA VAL A 76 2.70 3.62 21.91
C VAL A 76 3.13 4.26 23.24
N MET A 77 4.41 4.16 23.62
CA MET A 77 4.94 4.82 24.82
C MET A 77 4.84 6.34 24.73
N ASN A 78 5.19 6.92 23.58
CA ASN A 78 5.16 8.36 23.37
C ASN A 78 3.74 8.93 23.18
N GLN A 79 2.75 8.11 22.82
CA GLN A 79 1.36 8.55 22.74
C GLN A 79 0.79 8.99 24.08
N GLN A 80 1.26 8.43 25.20
CA GLN A 80 0.80 8.83 26.54
C GLN A 80 1.22 10.25 26.90
N HIS A 81 2.36 10.72 26.38
CA HIS A 81 2.88 12.07 26.65
C HIS A 81 2.22 13.18 25.79
N HIS A 82 1.42 12.82 24.79
CA HIS A 82 0.71 13.76 23.91
C HIS A 82 -0.82 13.66 24.02
N GLN A 83 -1.35 13.16 25.14
CA GLN A 83 -2.72 13.49 25.50
C GLN A 83 -2.74 14.97 25.91
N VAL A 84 -3.18 15.83 24.98
CA VAL A 84 -3.70 17.15 25.36
C VAL A 84 -4.85 16.89 26.32
N GLU A 85 -4.72 17.33 27.58
CA GLU A 85 -5.84 17.32 28.51
C GLU A 85 -6.96 18.16 27.88
N LEU A 86 -7.96 17.50 27.32
CA LEU A 86 -9.15 18.19 26.85
C LEU A 86 -9.81 18.81 28.08
N PRO A 87 -10.06 20.14 28.11
CA PRO A 87 -10.79 20.74 29.20
C PRO A 87 -12.13 20.02 29.31
N LYS A 88 -12.42 19.46 30.50
CA LYS A 88 -13.71 18.82 30.79
C LYS A 88 -14.79 19.87 30.58
N LEU A 89 -15.51 19.78 29.46
CA LEU A 89 -16.62 20.69 29.19
C LEU A 89 -17.67 20.50 30.31
N PRO A 90 -18.11 21.57 30.98
CA PRO A 90 -19.07 21.47 32.08
C PRO A 90 -20.46 21.22 31.52
N PHE A 91 -20.70 20.01 31.02
CA PHE A 91 -22.06 19.55 30.73
C PHE A 91 -22.63 18.91 31.99
N THR A 92 -23.20 19.74 32.85
CA THR A 92 -24.19 19.27 33.82
C THR A 92 -25.48 19.00 33.04
N PHE A 93 -25.77 17.71 32.79
CA PHE A 93 -27.12 17.33 32.39
C PHE A 93 -28.02 17.48 33.61
N ARG A 94 -28.66 18.65 33.76
CA ARG A 94 -29.84 18.78 34.62
C ARG A 94 -30.91 17.86 34.04
N ARG A 95 -31.27 16.82 34.80
CA ARG A 95 -32.51 16.08 34.57
C ARG A 95 -33.72 16.99 34.71
#